data_AF-A0A9E3AJX5-F1
#
_entry.id   AF-A0A9E3AJX5-F1
#
_cell.length_a   1.000
_cell.length_b   1.000
_cell.length_c   1.000
_cell.angle_alpha   90.00
_cell.angle_beta   90.00
_cell.angle_gamma   90.00
#
_symmetry.space_group_name_H-M   'P 1'
#
loop_
_entity.id
_entity.type
_entity.pdbx_description
1 polymer ?
#
loop_
_entity_poly.entity_id
_entity_poly.type
_entity_poly.pdbx_seq_one_letter_code
_entity_poly.pdbx_strand_id
1 'polypeptide(L)'
;MTARGLTGRPAWTGRKERGSALLIRFMVWLTLRVGWHAGNLLLHPITLYFFLFWPDVRSASRGFLARALSRPVASGDVFSHMRTAAAVIMERLFLLSGRLEGFRIDVEGLDQLTDVVAQGRGCLLFGAH
;
A
#
# COMPACT_ATOMS: atom_id res chain seq x y z
N MET A 1 5.19 30.71 -23.99
CA MET A 1 5.01 29.32 -23.53
C MET A 1 4.10 29.38 -22.30
N THR A 2 2.79 29.25 -22.51
CA THR A 2 1.75 29.52 -21.50
C THR A 2 1.51 28.28 -20.64
N ALA A 3 1.75 28.41 -19.33
CA ALA A 3 1.42 27.39 -18.34
C ALA A 3 -0.10 27.19 -18.31
N ARG A 4 -0.55 26.02 -18.76
CA ARG A 4 -1.95 25.60 -18.67
C ARG A 4 -2.24 25.26 -17.20
N GLY A 5 -3.03 26.10 -16.53
CA GLY A 5 -3.47 25.84 -15.16
C GLY A 5 -4.24 24.52 -15.06
N LEU A 6 -3.88 23.69 -14.09
CA LEU A 6 -4.60 22.46 -13.73
C LEU A 6 -5.89 22.83 -12.96
N THR A 7 -6.86 23.47 -13.62
CA THR A 7 -8.10 23.95 -12.99
C THR A 7 -9.23 22.92 -12.98
N GLY A 8 -8.90 21.63 -12.92
CA GLY A 8 -9.87 20.53 -12.76
C GLY A 8 -9.63 19.78 -11.45
N ARG A 9 -10.69 19.49 -10.68
CA ARG A 9 -10.59 18.56 -9.56
C ARG A 9 -10.01 17.24 -10.08
N PRO A 10 -8.93 16.72 -9.48
CA PRO A 10 -8.33 15.48 -9.95
C PRO A 10 -9.36 14.34 -9.94
N ALA A 11 -9.40 13.52 -10.99
CA ALA A 11 -10.38 12.43 -11.13
C ALA A 11 -10.41 11.46 -9.93
N TRP A 12 -9.31 11.36 -9.17
CA TRP A 12 -9.25 10.54 -7.96
C TRP A 12 -10.11 11.09 -6.81
N THR A 13 -10.32 12.41 -6.73
CA THR A 13 -11.11 13.04 -5.65
C THR A 13 -12.61 12.76 -5.74
N GLY A 14 -13.11 12.41 -6.93
CA GLY A 14 -14.52 12.06 -7.15
C GLY A 14 -14.81 10.56 -7.09
N ARG A 15 -13.79 9.72 -6.89
CA ARG A 15 -13.96 8.26 -6.91
C ARG A 15 -14.54 7.79 -5.58
N LYS A 16 -15.77 7.27 -5.61
CA LYS A 16 -16.39 6.65 -4.43
C LYS A 16 -15.55 5.48 -3.95
N GLU A 17 -15.35 5.39 -2.64
CA GLU A 17 -14.74 4.22 -2.01
C GLU A 17 -15.62 3.00 -2.27
N ARG A 18 -14.99 1.91 -2.71
CA ARG A 18 -15.68 0.64 -2.97
C ARG A 18 -15.39 -0.30 -1.80
N GLY A 19 -16.44 -0.69 -1.09
CA GLY A 19 -16.34 -1.58 0.07
C GLY A 19 -17.56 -1.48 0.96
N SER A 20 -17.58 -2.29 2.01
CA SER A 20 -18.61 -2.22 3.05
C SER A 20 -17.94 -1.89 4.37
N ALA A 21 -18.39 -0.83 5.03
CA ALA A 21 -17.90 -0.48 6.36
C ALA A 21 -18.08 -1.64 7.36
N LEU A 22 -19.14 -2.43 7.21
CA LEU A 22 -19.37 -3.63 8.02
C LEU A 22 -18.27 -4.68 7.78
N LEU A 23 -17.94 -4.95 6.51
CA LEU A 23 -16.89 -5.91 6.15
C LEU A 23 -15.51 -5.44 6.62
N ILE A 24 -15.22 -4.13 6.51
CA ILE A 24 -13.98 -3.55 7.03
C ILE A 24 -13.91 -3.73 8.55
N ARG A 25 -14.99 -3.42 9.28
CA ARG A 25 -15.06 -3.62 10.74
C ARG A 25 -14.89 -5.09 11.12
N PHE A 26 -15.51 -6.00 10.38
CA PHE A 26 -15.34 -7.45 10.56
C PHE A 26 -13.89 -7.87 10.32
N MET A 27 -13.27 -7.41 9.24
CA MET A 27 -11.87 -7.72 8.93
C MET A 27 -10.93 -7.18 10.02
N VAL A 28 -11.16 -5.96 10.51
CA VAL A 28 -10.39 -5.36 11.63
C VAL A 28 -10.55 -6.22 12.89
N TRP A 29 -11.79 -6.57 13.24
CA TRP A 29 -12.08 -7.42 14.39
C TRP A 29 -11.39 -8.78 14.28
N LEU A 30 -11.47 -9.44 13.12
CA LEU A 30 -10.88 -10.75 12.88
C LEU A 30 -9.36 -10.67 13.00
N THR A 31 -8.76 -9.70 12.32
CA THR A 31 -7.31 -9.47 12.28
C THR A 31 -6.76 -9.19 13.68
N LEU A 32 -7.44 -8.37 14.48
CA LEU A 32 -6.96 -8.01 15.83
C LEU A 32 -7.26 -9.07 16.90
N ARG A 33 -8.27 -9.93 16.72
CA ARG A 33 -8.61 -10.99 17.69
C ARG A 33 -7.96 -12.33 17.40
N VAL A 34 -7.87 -12.72 16.13
CA VAL A 34 -7.32 -14.02 15.70
C VAL A 34 -5.84 -13.88 15.33
N GLY A 35 -5.42 -12.71 14.84
CA GLY A 35 -4.03 -12.40 14.55
C GLY A 35 -3.69 -12.33 13.05
N TRP A 36 -2.41 -12.09 12.79
CA TRP A 36 -1.88 -11.76 11.46
C TRP A 36 -2.11 -12.85 10.43
N HIS A 37 -1.90 -14.13 10.76
CA HIS A 37 -2.05 -15.23 9.82
C HIS A 37 -3.47 -15.35 9.25
N ALA A 38 -4.49 -15.18 10.11
CA ALA A 38 -5.88 -15.22 9.68
C ALA A 38 -6.23 -14.03 8.77
N GLY A 39 -5.78 -12.82 9.14
CA GLY A 39 -5.91 -11.63 8.29
C GLY A 39 -5.24 -11.81 6.93
N ASN A 40 -3.99 -12.27 6.91
CA ASN A 40 -3.21 -12.49 5.70
C ASN A 40 -3.82 -13.58 4.79
N LEU A 41 -4.36 -14.65 5.37
CA LEU A 41 -5.09 -15.65 4.59
C LEU A 41 -6.35 -15.05 3.96
N LEU A 42 -7.11 -14.26 4.72
CA LEU A 42 -8.32 -13.59 4.23
C LEU A 42 -8.03 -12.55 3.12
N LEU A 43 -6.82 -11.98 3.06
CA LEU A 43 -6.42 -11.10 1.96
C LEU A 43 -6.44 -11.81 0.60
N HIS A 44 -6.19 -13.12 0.53
CA HIS A 44 -6.17 -13.84 -0.75
C HIS A 44 -7.52 -13.80 -1.48
N PRO A 45 -8.65 -14.24 -0.86
CA PRO A 45 -9.94 -14.15 -1.51
C PRO A 45 -10.43 -12.72 -1.70
N ILE A 46 -10.09 -11.78 -0.80
CA ILE A 46 -10.44 -10.36 -0.96
C ILE A 46 -9.73 -9.76 -2.19
N THR A 47 -8.41 -9.95 -2.31
CA THR A 47 -7.64 -9.49 -3.46
C THR A 47 -8.12 -10.16 -4.73
N LEU A 48 -8.46 -11.46 -4.70
CA LEU A 48 -9.02 -12.17 -5.86
C LEU A 48 -10.34 -11.54 -6.32
N TYR A 49 -11.25 -11.22 -5.40
CA TYR A 49 -12.49 -10.52 -5.71
C TYR A 49 -12.20 -9.19 -6.42
N PHE A 50 -11.35 -8.33 -5.87
CA PHE A 50 -11.03 -7.05 -6.50
C PHE A 50 -10.28 -7.19 -7.82
N PHE A 51 -9.41 -8.20 -7.93
CA PHE A 51 -8.72 -8.53 -9.17
C PHE A 51 -9.73 -8.90 -10.27
N LEU A 52 -10.74 -9.73 -9.97
CA LEU A 52 -11.71 -10.14 -10.98
C LEU A 52 -12.69 -9.01 -11.35
N PHE A 53 -13.18 -8.26 -10.36
CA PHE A 53 -14.32 -7.34 -10.52
C PHE A 53 -13.94 -5.85 -10.61
N TRP A 54 -12.65 -5.50 -10.58
CA TRP A 54 -12.20 -4.11 -10.66
C TRP A 54 -11.16 -3.87 -11.77
N PRO A 55 -11.59 -3.77 -13.05
CA PRO A 55 -10.69 -3.63 -14.19
C PRO A 55 -9.83 -2.37 -14.14
N ASP A 56 -10.36 -1.24 -13.66
CA ASP A 56 -9.61 0.02 -13.52
C ASP A 56 -8.38 -0.13 -12.64
N VAL A 57 -8.51 -0.80 -11.50
CA VAL A 57 -7.39 -1.01 -10.56
C VAL A 57 -6.35 -1.91 -11.18
N ARG A 58 -6.77 -2.98 -11.89
CA ARG A 58 -5.84 -3.84 -12.64
C ARG A 58 -5.10 -3.07 -13.73
N SER A 59 -5.79 -2.20 -14.46
CA SER A 59 -5.20 -1.40 -15.54
C SER A 59 -4.16 -0.43 -14.99
N ALA A 60 -4.50 0.30 -13.91
CA ALA A 60 -3.56 1.21 -13.24
C ALA A 60 -2.33 0.48 -12.70
N SER A 61 -2.53 -0.65 -12.02
CA SER A 61 -1.46 -1.51 -11.50
C SER A 61 -0.55 -2.00 -12.63
N ARG A 62 -1.12 -2.51 -13.73
CA ARG A 62 -0.34 -2.94 -14.91
C ARG A 62 0.43 -1.78 -15.53
N GLY A 63 -0.18 -0.60 -15.65
CA GLY A 63 0.48 0.58 -16.20
C GLY A 63 1.68 1.03 -15.36
N PHE A 64 1.57 0.97 -14.02
CA PHE A 64 2.70 1.21 -13.13
C PHE A 64 3.80 0.16 -13.31
N LEU A 65 3.44 -1.13 -13.24
CA LEU A 65 4.39 -2.23 -13.35
C LEU A 65 5.11 -2.25 -14.70
N ALA A 66 4.46 -1.83 -15.78
CA ALA A 66 5.08 -1.74 -17.11
C ALA A 66 6.20 -0.69 -17.18
N ARG A 67 6.18 0.31 -16.29
CA ARG A 67 7.27 1.30 -16.16
C ARG A 67 8.33 0.85 -15.15
N ALA A 68 7.91 0.20 -14.07
CA ALA A 68 8.79 -0.22 -12.99
C ALA A 68 9.59 -1.50 -13.32
N LEU A 69 9.01 -2.40 -14.12
CA LEU A 69 9.63 -3.66 -14.50
C LEU A 69 10.25 -3.53 -15.90
N SER A 70 11.51 -3.97 -16.04
CA SER A 70 12.20 -4.07 -17.33
C SER A 70 11.77 -5.32 -18.14
N ARG A 71 10.56 -5.83 -17.92
CA ARG A 71 10.02 -7.04 -18.57
C ARG A 71 8.50 -6.95 -18.77
N PRO A 72 7.90 -7.79 -19.63
CA PRO A 72 6.45 -7.86 -19.77
C PRO A 72 5.74 -8.16 -18.44
N VAL A 73 4.62 -7.48 -18.20
CA VAL A 73 3.82 -7.61 -16.98
C VAL A 73 2.84 -8.77 -17.09
N ALA A 74 3.03 -9.78 -16.26
CA ALA A 74 2.10 -10.91 -16.14
C ALA A 74 0.92 -10.56 -15.22
N SER A 75 -0.19 -11.30 -15.36
CA SER A 75 -1.34 -11.17 -14.45
C SER A 75 -0.98 -11.48 -12.99
N GLY A 76 -0.02 -12.38 -12.77
CA GLY A 76 0.50 -12.68 -11.44
C GLY A 76 1.20 -11.48 -10.78
N ASP A 77 1.91 -10.66 -11.56
CA ASP A 77 2.55 -9.43 -11.05
C ASP A 77 1.50 -8.44 -10.57
N VAL A 78 0.43 -8.25 -11.35
CA VAL A 78 -0.69 -7.37 -11.01
C VAL A 78 -1.40 -7.86 -9.75
N PHE A 79 -1.67 -9.17 -9.66
CA PHE A 79 -2.29 -9.76 -8.48
C PHE A 79 -1.40 -9.59 -7.24
N SER A 80 -0.10 -9.88 -7.36
CA SER A 80 0.85 -9.70 -6.28
C SER A 80 0.93 -8.24 -5.84
N HIS A 81 0.99 -7.30 -6.77
CA HIS A 81 1.01 -5.86 -6.46
C HIS A 81 -0.25 -5.42 -5.71
N MET A 82 -1.44 -5.89 -6.15
CA MET A 82 -2.69 -5.62 -5.45
C MET A 82 -2.74 -6.26 -4.06
N ARG A 83 -2.20 -7.48 -3.90
CA ARG A 83 -2.12 -8.17 -2.61
C ARG A 83 -1.18 -7.46 -1.65
N THR A 84 -0.02 -7.01 -2.14
CA THR A 84 0.95 -6.23 -1.35
C THR A 84 0.33 -4.93 -0.87
N ALA A 85 -0.38 -4.19 -1.72
CA ALA A 85 -1.09 -2.99 -1.30
C ALA A 85 -2.12 -3.28 -0.19
N ALA A 86 -2.87 -4.38 -0.31
CA ALA A 86 -3.81 -4.79 0.73
C ALA A 86 -3.11 -5.23 2.04
N ALA A 87 -1.97 -5.91 1.94
CA ALA A 87 -1.15 -6.31 3.08
C ALA A 87 -0.60 -5.11 3.83
N VAL A 88 -0.09 -4.09 3.13
CA VAL A 88 0.40 -2.84 3.75
C VAL A 88 -0.71 -2.14 4.54
N ILE A 89 -1.95 -2.11 4.02
CA ILE A 89 -3.09 -1.55 4.75
C ILE A 89 -3.40 -2.36 6.02
N MET A 90 -3.35 -3.69 5.93
CA MET A 90 -3.55 -4.56 7.08
C MET A 90 -2.43 -4.43 8.12
N GLU A 91 -1.17 -4.33 7.71
CA GLU A 91 -0.03 -4.14 8.61
C GLU A 91 -0.11 -2.81 9.34
N ARG A 92 -0.57 -1.74 8.67
CA ARG A 92 -0.85 -0.45 9.31
C ARG A 92 -1.87 -0.56 10.43
N LEU A 93 -2.84 -1.48 10.35
CA LEU A 93 -3.78 -1.71 11.45
C LEU A 93 -3.06 -2.24 12.71
N PHE A 94 -2.11 -3.17 12.56
CA PHE A 94 -1.33 -3.67 13.69
C PHE A 94 -0.40 -2.59 14.25
N LEU A 95 0.29 -1.86 13.38
CA LEU A 95 1.17 -0.75 13.75
C LEU A 95 0.41 0.31 14.56
N LEU A 96 -0.74 0.78 14.05
CA LEU A 96 -1.54 1.83 14.68
C LEU A 96 -2.31 1.36 15.93
N SER A 97 -2.49 0.05 16.11
CA SER A 97 -3.08 -0.52 17.33
C SER A 97 -2.03 -0.85 18.40
N GLY A 98 -0.76 -0.49 18.19
CA GLY A 98 0.32 -0.75 19.14
C GLY A 98 0.76 -2.20 19.24
N ARG A 99 0.30 -3.07 18.32
CA ARG A 99 0.63 -4.50 18.30
C ARG A 99 1.95 -4.74 17.56
N LEU A 100 3.05 -4.35 18.18
CA LEU A 100 4.38 -4.38 17.58
C LEU A 100 5.14 -5.69 17.77
N GLU A 101 4.68 -6.56 18.67
CA GLU A 101 5.36 -7.82 19.03
C GLU A 101 5.60 -8.77 17.83
N GLY A 102 4.80 -8.66 16.77
CA GLY A 102 4.96 -9.46 15.54
C GLY A 102 5.90 -8.85 14.49
N PHE A 103 6.39 -7.62 14.69
CA PHE A 103 7.28 -6.95 13.75
C PHE A 103 8.74 -7.19 14.12
N ARG A 104 9.50 -7.66 13.13
CA ARG A 104 10.95 -7.57 13.14
C ARG A 104 11.34 -6.42 12.22
N ILE A 105 11.95 -5.38 12.79
CA ILE A 105 12.38 -4.19 12.06
C ILE A 105 13.90 -4.14 12.11
N ASP A 106 14.52 -4.47 10.99
CA ASP A 106 15.94 -4.31 10.77
C ASP A 106 16.14 -3.01 9.95
N VAL A 107 17.03 -2.12 10.41
CA VAL A 107 17.28 -0.82 9.78
C VAL A 107 18.69 -0.80 9.22
N GLU A 108 18.80 -0.61 7.91
CA GLU A 108 20.07 -0.44 7.22
C GLU A 108 20.30 1.05 6.93
N GLY A 109 21.54 1.53 7.08
CA GLY A 109 21.88 2.91 6.75
C GLY A 109 21.63 3.94 7.86
N LEU A 110 21.32 3.51 9.09
CA LEU A 110 20.96 4.41 10.19
C LEU A 110 22.12 5.29 10.64
N ASP A 111 23.34 4.75 10.64
CA ASP A 111 24.54 5.49 11.04
C ASP A 111 24.79 6.67 10.09
N GLN A 112 24.66 6.44 8.79
CA GLN A 112 24.81 7.48 7.76
C GLN A 112 23.76 8.58 7.92
N LEU A 113 22.51 8.22 8.24
CA LEU A 113 21.47 9.21 8.53
C LEU A 113 21.81 10.02 9.79
N THR A 114 22.29 9.34 10.83
CA THR A 114 22.64 9.95 12.12
C THR A 114 23.81 10.92 11.97
N ASP A 115 24.83 10.57 11.17
CA ASP A 115 25.97 11.42 10.85
C ASP A 115 25.54 12.70 10.11
N VAL A 116 24.62 12.58 9.15
CA VAL A 116 24.08 13.75 8.43
C VAL A 116 23.28 14.65 9.37
N VAL A 117 22.47 14.07 10.27
CA VAL A 117 21.70 14.83 11.26
C VAL A 117 22.63 15.55 12.24
N ALA A 118 23.70 14.89 12.69
CA ALA A 118 24.67 15.44 13.64
C ALA A 118 25.40 16.69 13.11
N GLN A 119 25.48 16.88 11.79
CA GLN A 119 26.06 18.08 11.18
C GLN A 119 25.23 19.36 11.43
N GLY A 120 24.00 19.25 11.96
CA GLY A 120 23.18 20.40 12.35
C GLY A 120 22.64 21.23 11.17
N ARG A 121 22.72 20.71 9.94
CA ARG A 121 22.29 21.41 8.72
C ARG A 121 20.88 21.02 8.25
N GLY A 122 20.24 20.09 8.96
CA GLY A 122 19.00 19.43 8.53
C GLY A 122 19.23 18.41 7.41
N CYS A 123 18.25 17.53 7.20
CA CYS A 123 18.29 16.52 6.15
C CYS A 123 16.91 16.37 5.49
N LEU A 124 16.88 15.95 4.23
CA LEU A 124 15.66 15.57 3.53
C LEU A 124 15.57 14.05 3.44
N LEU A 125 14.49 13.48 3.97
CA LEU A 125 14.19 12.05 3.88
C LEU A 125 13.12 11.83 2.80
N PHE A 126 13.46 11.06 1.77
CA PHE A 126 12.54 10.69 0.71
C PHE A 126 11.96 9.30 0.97
N GLY A 127 10.63 9.19 0.88
CA GLY A 127 9.90 7.92 0.94
C GLY A 127 9.18 7.65 -0.38
N ALA A 128 9.00 6.37 -0.71
CA ALA A 128 8.23 5.91 -1.87
C ALA A 128 6.96 5.16 -1.43
N HIS A 129 5.91 5.28 -2.24
CA HIS A 129 4.64 4.59 -2.09
C HIS A 129 4.35 3.69 -3.29
#